data_AF-A0A6A6H2Z6-F1
#
_entry.id   AF-A0A6A6H2Z6-F1
#
_cell.length_a   1.000
_cell.length_b   1.000
_cell.length_c   1.000
_cell.angle_alpha   90.00
_cell.angle_beta   90.00
_cell.angle_gamma   90.00
#
_symmetry.space_group_name_H-M   'P 1'
#
loop_
_entity.id
_entity.type
_entity.pdbx_description
1 polymer ?
#
loop_
_entity_poly.entity_id
_entity_poly.type
_entity_poly.pdbx_seq_one_letter_code
_entity_poly.pdbx_strand_id
1 'polypeptide(L)'
;MAKFSLGPTFATYHRCKVRGLFANDKTCLNTALHVGFKHEHPKQIYLVKSGRDSSACSPLEVGIFYNHTKLFTVAKLDGFDGTIMPSIGPILAISAGGTRIATAHWKGVLVWAIDPEAFLDPFEDPSVDVKELDSADDSEYASSCGHSFYQVYERVGKAVVIPPVELPNDSVVHKLAFVGEDKLYGLTGHGLVSWDMRVGCAGRQTKRSFDKLNGVDSLVQDA
;
A
#
# COMPACT_ATOMS: atom_id res chain seq x y z
N MET A 1 8.06 -12.29 17.75
CA MET A 1 8.00 -11.75 16.38
C MET A 1 6.53 -11.63 15.99
N ALA A 2 6.05 -10.45 15.62
CA ALA A 2 4.66 -10.27 15.22
C ALA A 2 4.38 -11.10 13.95
N LYS A 3 3.29 -11.87 13.95
CA LYS A 3 2.86 -12.62 12.76
C LYS A 3 2.12 -11.68 11.82
N PHE A 4 2.64 -11.54 10.60
CA PHE A 4 1.99 -10.81 9.51
C PHE A 4 1.54 -11.79 8.43
N SER A 5 0.37 -11.53 7.84
CA SER A 5 0.09 -11.97 6.47
C SER A 5 0.52 -10.86 5.52
N LEU A 6 1.48 -11.15 4.65
CA LEU A 6 1.94 -10.19 3.65
C LEU A 6 1.13 -10.36 2.36
N GLY A 7 0.73 -9.24 1.77
CA GLY A 7 0.30 -9.15 0.39
C GLY A 7 1.48 -9.13 -0.57
N PRO A 8 1.23 -9.12 -1.89
CA PRO A 8 2.30 -9.08 -2.88
C PRO A 8 3.11 -7.79 -2.77
N THR A 9 4.38 -7.88 -3.19
CA THR A 9 5.24 -6.71 -3.36
C THR A 9 4.57 -5.73 -4.32
N PHE A 10 4.44 -4.45 -3.94
CA PHE A 10 3.85 -3.44 -4.82
C PHE A 10 4.83 -2.35 -5.25
N ALA A 11 5.98 -2.23 -4.57
CA ALA A 11 7.06 -1.34 -4.97
C ALA A 11 8.42 -1.98 -4.61
N THR A 12 9.43 -1.73 -5.42
CA THR A 12 10.80 -2.21 -5.22
C THR A 12 11.80 -1.11 -5.48
N TYR A 13 12.94 -1.19 -4.82
CA TYR A 13 14.07 -0.29 -5.04
C TYR A 13 15.38 -1.07 -5.01
N HIS A 14 16.27 -0.70 -5.90
CA HIS A 14 17.53 -1.40 -6.10
C HIS A 14 18.69 -0.42 -6.25
N ARG A 15 19.77 -0.67 -5.52
CA ARG A 15 20.99 0.13 -5.61
C ARG A 15 22.23 -0.76 -5.58
N CYS A 16 23.09 -0.62 -6.60
CA CYS A 16 24.33 -1.38 -6.68
C CYS A 16 25.50 -0.63 -6.03
N LYS A 17 26.48 -1.40 -5.54
CA LYS A 17 27.74 -0.91 -4.93
C LYS A 17 27.55 -0.08 -3.66
N VAL A 18 26.50 -0.34 -2.91
CA VAL A 18 26.35 0.19 -1.55
C VAL A 18 27.08 -0.72 -0.57
N ARG A 19 27.53 -0.17 0.56
CA ARG A 19 27.89 -0.99 1.71
C ARG A 19 26.62 -1.73 2.12
N GLY A 20 26.66 -3.07 2.16
CA GLY A 20 25.46 -3.87 2.42
C GLY A 20 24.88 -3.55 3.79
N LEU A 21 23.55 -3.65 3.91
CA LEU A 21 22.86 -3.49 5.19
C LEU A 21 23.11 -4.66 6.14
N PHE A 22 23.62 -5.76 5.60
CA PHE A 22 23.83 -7.03 6.29
C PHE A 22 25.22 -7.60 5.98
N ALA A 23 25.98 -6.97 5.09
CA ALA A 23 27.33 -7.38 4.70
C ALA A 23 28.26 -6.17 4.58
N ASN A 24 29.46 -6.28 5.18
CA ASN A 24 30.47 -5.22 5.13
C ASN A 24 31.07 -4.99 3.72
N ASP A 25 30.87 -5.92 2.79
CA ASP A 25 31.33 -5.78 1.41
C ASP A 25 30.37 -4.94 0.56
N LYS A 26 30.89 -4.39 -0.54
CA LYS A 26 30.07 -3.71 -1.55
C LYS A 26 29.11 -4.72 -2.18
N THR A 27 27.83 -4.60 -1.86
CA THR A 27 26.78 -5.48 -2.36
C THR A 27 25.71 -4.66 -3.08
N CYS A 28 24.73 -5.37 -3.63
CA CYS A 28 23.54 -4.78 -4.19
C CYS A 28 22.46 -4.85 -3.12
N LEU A 29 21.93 -3.68 -2.76
CA LEU A 29 20.80 -3.59 -1.86
C LEU A 29 19.51 -3.63 -2.67
N ASN A 30 18.67 -4.60 -2.35
CA ASN A 30 17.32 -4.70 -2.81
C ASN A 30 16.36 -4.45 -1.66
N THR A 31 15.39 -3.56 -1.86
CA THR A 31 14.29 -3.38 -0.92
C THR A 31 12.96 -3.52 -1.63
N ALA A 32 11.95 -3.95 -0.88
CA ALA A 32 10.60 -4.14 -1.38
C ALA A 32 9.59 -3.68 -0.34
N LEU A 33 8.45 -3.18 -0.82
CA LEU A 33 7.36 -2.70 0.01
C LEU A 33 6.12 -3.57 -0.20
N HIS A 34 5.51 -3.93 0.93
CA HIS A 34 4.38 -4.84 1.01
C HIS A 34 3.29 -4.25 1.88
N VAL A 35 2.05 -4.61 1.60
CA VAL A 35 0.96 -4.39 2.57
C VAL A 35 0.87 -5.61 3.47
N GLY A 36 0.98 -5.41 4.77
CA GLY A 36 0.93 -6.46 5.78
C GLY A 36 -0.29 -6.33 6.69
N PHE A 37 -0.92 -7.45 7.00
CA PHE A 37 -1.97 -7.54 8.02
C PHE A 37 -1.39 -8.14 9.29
N LYS A 38 -1.43 -7.40 10.39
CA LYS A 38 -1.04 -7.93 11.70
C LYS A 38 -2.19 -8.78 12.25
N HIS A 39 -1.89 -10.01 12.67
CA HIS A 39 -2.90 -10.95 13.20
C HIS A 39 -3.34 -10.69 14.64
N GLU A 40 -2.74 -9.71 15.31
CA GLU A 40 -3.18 -9.29 16.64
C GLU A 40 -4.57 -8.66 16.56
N HIS A 41 -5.35 -8.78 17.63
CA HIS A 41 -6.64 -8.11 17.74
C HIS A 41 -6.46 -6.74 18.39
N PRO A 42 -6.98 -5.64 17.78
CA PRO A 42 -7.68 -5.59 16.50
C PRO A 42 -6.72 -5.77 15.30
N LYS A 43 -7.20 -6.42 14.22
CA LYS A 43 -6.40 -6.56 12.99
C LYS A 43 -6.11 -5.17 12.43
N GLN A 44 -4.86 -4.94 12.05
CA GLN A 44 -4.38 -3.66 11.57
C GLN A 44 -3.58 -3.84 10.28
N ILE A 45 -3.61 -2.81 9.44
CA ILE A 45 -2.89 -2.76 8.17
C ILE A 45 -1.62 -1.95 8.36
N TYR A 46 -0.52 -2.48 7.85
CA TYR A 46 0.79 -1.88 7.92
C TYR A 46 1.46 -1.89 6.55
N LEU A 47 2.34 -0.94 6.31
CA LEU A 47 3.38 -1.06 5.30
C LEU A 47 4.56 -1.78 5.91
N VAL A 48 5.01 -2.82 5.21
CA VAL A 48 6.14 -3.65 5.61
C VAL A 48 7.22 -3.53 4.55
N LYS A 49 8.37 -2.98 4.94
CA LYS A 49 9.59 -2.97 4.14
C LYS A 49 10.33 -4.28 4.35
N SER A 50 10.88 -4.82 3.28
CA SER A 50 11.83 -5.91 3.33
C SER A 50 13.12 -5.53 2.63
N GLY A 51 14.22 -6.13 3.08
CA GLY A 51 15.55 -5.89 2.53
C GLY A 51 16.25 -7.20 2.21
N ARG A 52 17.04 -7.21 1.13
CA ARG A 52 17.91 -8.32 0.74
C ARG A 52 19.22 -7.78 0.17
N ASP A 53 20.32 -8.19 0.78
CA ASP A 53 21.64 -8.01 0.19
C ASP A 53 21.93 -9.14 -0.79
N SER A 54 22.55 -8.80 -1.92
CA SER A 54 22.97 -9.76 -2.93
C SER A 54 24.33 -9.36 -3.49
N SER A 55 25.23 -10.33 -3.64
CA SER A 55 26.49 -10.15 -4.35
C SER A 55 26.29 -10.01 -5.86
N ALA A 56 25.18 -10.54 -6.40
CA ALA A 56 24.75 -10.35 -7.78
C ALA A 56 23.79 -9.15 -7.90
N CYS A 57 24.02 -8.29 -8.91
CA CYS A 57 23.16 -7.14 -9.23
C CYS A 57 21.91 -7.67 -9.95
N SER A 58 20.90 -8.06 -9.17
CA SER A 58 19.60 -8.58 -9.63
C SER A 58 18.49 -7.82 -8.89
N PRO A 59 17.78 -6.90 -9.58
CA PRO A 59 16.66 -6.15 -9.02
C PRO A 59 15.48 -7.05 -8.64
N LEU A 60 14.72 -6.65 -7.62
CA LEU A 60 13.44 -7.30 -7.29
C LEU A 60 12.32 -6.80 -8.21
N GLU A 61 11.39 -7.70 -8.52
CA GLU A 61 10.21 -7.46 -9.34
C GLU A 61 8.96 -7.27 -8.47
N VAL A 62 8.07 -6.40 -8.94
CA VAL A 62 6.76 -6.17 -8.33
C VAL A 62 5.85 -7.38 -8.58
N GLY A 63 4.95 -7.67 -7.64
CA GLY A 63 3.99 -8.78 -7.73
C GLY A 63 4.55 -10.14 -7.27
N ILE A 64 5.86 -10.26 -7.08
CA ILE A 64 6.49 -11.50 -6.60
C ILE A 64 6.56 -11.52 -5.08
N PHE A 65 6.21 -12.66 -4.49
CA PHE A 65 6.47 -12.95 -3.09
C PHE A 65 7.88 -13.50 -2.93
N TYR A 66 8.74 -12.75 -2.26
CA TYR A 66 10.08 -13.23 -1.93
C TYR A 66 10.13 -13.70 -0.47
N ASN A 67 10.87 -14.77 -0.23
CA ASN A 67 11.26 -15.16 1.12
C ASN A 67 12.31 -14.15 1.63
N HIS A 68 11.83 -13.07 2.21
CA HIS A 68 12.67 -12.01 2.76
C HIS A 68 13.24 -12.41 4.11
N THR A 69 14.52 -12.13 4.32
CA THR A 69 15.25 -12.50 5.54
C THR A 69 14.94 -11.57 6.70
N LYS A 70 14.55 -10.31 6.42
CA LYS A 70 14.14 -9.32 7.42
C LYS A 70 12.96 -8.49 6.93
N LEU A 71 12.03 -8.24 7.85
CA LEU A 71 10.82 -7.46 7.65
C LEU A 71 10.79 -6.33 8.68
N PHE A 72 10.47 -5.13 8.23
CA PHE A 72 10.41 -3.92 9.04
C PHE A 72 9.06 -3.26 8.84
N THR A 73 8.35 -3.01 9.94
CA THR A 73 7.13 -2.22 9.89
C THR A 73 7.51 -0.75 9.78
N VAL A 74 7.16 -0.11 8.67
CA VAL A 74 7.58 1.27 8.37
C VAL A 74 6.42 2.26 8.43
N ALA A 75 5.18 1.80 8.23
CA ALA A 75 4.00 2.62 8.45
C ALA A 75 2.81 1.80 8.96
N LYS A 76 1.96 2.43 9.77
CA LYS A 76 0.62 1.97 10.13
C LYS A 76 -0.39 2.70 9.26
N LEU A 77 -1.24 1.97 8.55
CA LEU A 77 -2.35 2.55 7.80
C LEU A 77 -3.56 2.65 8.74
N ASP A 78 -3.85 3.86 9.20
CA ASP A 78 -4.81 4.10 10.27
C ASP A 78 -6.27 4.08 9.79
N GLY A 79 -7.23 4.09 10.72
CA GLY A 79 -8.66 4.10 10.41
C GLY A 79 -9.25 2.74 10.02
N PHE A 80 -8.42 1.74 9.71
CA PHE A 80 -8.89 0.38 9.49
C PHE A 80 -9.25 -0.30 10.83
N ASP A 81 -10.54 -0.58 11.01
CA ASP A 81 -11.04 -1.38 12.14
C ASP A 81 -11.25 -2.83 11.73
N GLY A 82 -10.24 -3.66 11.98
CA GLY A 82 -10.28 -5.08 11.72
C GLY A 82 -11.08 -5.93 12.70
N THR A 83 -11.82 -5.33 13.65
CA THR A 83 -12.75 -6.06 14.52
C THR A 83 -14.04 -6.45 13.80
N ILE A 84 -14.48 -5.63 12.84
CA ILE A 84 -15.70 -5.84 12.05
C ILE A 84 -15.28 -6.19 10.61
N MET A 85 -14.88 -7.44 10.43
CA MET A 85 -14.41 -7.95 9.14
C MET A 85 -15.46 -8.83 8.47
N PRO A 86 -15.73 -8.67 7.16
CA PRO A 86 -16.51 -9.64 6.43
C PRO A 86 -15.78 -10.99 6.41
N SER A 87 -16.54 -12.09 6.33
CA SER A 87 -16.01 -13.45 6.26
C SER A 87 -15.03 -13.67 5.09
N ILE A 88 -15.14 -12.85 4.04
CA ILE A 88 -14.27 -12.87 2.85
C ILE A 88 -12.87 -12.29 3.10
N GLY A 89 -12.63 -11.70 4.28
CA GLY A 89 -11.36 -11.05 4.61
C GLY A 89 -11.26 -9.62 4.06
N PRO A 90 -10.10 -8.97 4.25
CA PRO A 90 -9.90 -7.58 3.84
C PRO A 90 -9.82 -7.50 2.32
N ILE A 91 -10.60 -6.58 1.73
CA ILE A 91 -10.56 -6.29 0.30
C ILE A 91 -9.57 -5.15 0.12
N LEU A 92 -8.44 -5.42 -0.52
CA LEU A 92 -7.39 -4.43 -0.78
C LEU A 92 -7.25 -4.17 -2.29
N ALA A 93 -6.93 -2.93 -2.65
CA ALA A 93 -6.49 -2.56 -3.98
C ALA A 93 -5.31 -1.59 -3.88
N ILE A 94 -4.40 -1.66 -4.84
CA ILE A 94 -3.22 -0.79 -4.92
C ILE A 94 -3.23 -0.16 -6.32
N SER A 95 -2.93 1.14 -6.42
CA SER A 95 -2.81 1.84 -7.70
C SER A 95 -1.61 1.33 -8.51
N ALA A 96 -1.58 1.63 -9.81
CA ALA A 96 -0.55 1.10 -10.71
C ALA A 96 0.88 1.52 -10.32
N GLY A 97 1.05 2.73 -9.78
CA GLY A 97 2.31 3.26 -9.26
C GLY A 97 2.54 2.99 -7.78
N GLY A 98 1.61 2.29 -7.10
CA GLY A 98 1.74 2.01 -5.67
C GLY A 98 1.56 3.23 -4.76
N THR A 99 1.17 4.39 -5.31
CA THR A 99 1.02 5.64 -4.55
C THR A 99 -0.29 5.73 -3.78
N ARG A 100 -1.24 4.81 -4.05
CA ARG A 100 -2.51 4.74 -3.35
C ARG A 100 -2.83 3.31 -2.98
N ILE A 101 -3.31 3.13 -1.76
CA ILE A 101 -3.83 1.87 -1.26
C ILE A 101 -5.26 2.10 -0.83
N ALA A 102 -6.16 1.23 -1.24
CA ALA A 102 -7.55 1.27 -0.84
C ALA A 102 -7.95 -0.01 -0.13
N THR A 103 -8.78 0.10 0.91
CA THR A 103 -9.49 -1.04 1.47
C THR A 103 -10.95 -0.71 1.66
N ALA A 104 -11.81 -1.71 1.49
CA ALA A 104 -13.19 -1.60 1.94
C ALA A 104 -13.30 -1.94 3.42
N HIS A 105 -14.17 -1.23 4.13
CA HIS A 105 -14.72 -1.65 5.41
C HIS A 105 -16.25 -1.56 5.35
N TRP A 106 -16.94 -1.96 6.41
CA TRP A 106 -18.39 -2.12 6.41
C TRP A 106 -19.19 -0.82 6.11
N LYS A 107 -18.59 0.35 6.33
CA LYS A 107 -19.23 1.67 6.18
C LYS A 107 -18.74 2.49 4.98
N GLY A 108 -17.68 2.06 4.32
CA GLY A 108 -16.93 2.97 3.48
C GLY A 108 -15.75 2.32 2.78
N VAL A 109 -15.02 3.15 2.05
CA VAL A 109 -13.74 2.79 1.45
C VAL A 109 -12.69 3.74 1.98
N LEU A 110 -11.66 3.20 2.61
CA LEU A 110 -10.50 3.97 3.07
C LEU A 110 -9.47 3.98 1.95
N VAL A 111 -8.91 5.15 1.67
CA VAL A 111 -7.81 5.32 0.72
C VAL A 111 -6.66 6.05 1.40
N TRP A 112 -5.48 5.45 1.40
CA TRP A 112 -4.25 6.10 1.84
C TRP A 112 -3.46 6.55 0.63
N ALA A 113 -2.96 7.78 0.68
CA ALA A 113 -1.95 8.27 -0.25
C ALA A 113 -0.57 8.05 0.38
N ILE A 114 0.33 7.41 -0.34
CA ILE A 114 1.67 7.08 0.10
C ILE A 114 2.69 7.43 -0.98
N ASP A 115 3.91 7.71 -0.57
CA ASP A 115 5.07 7.80 -1.43
C ASP A 115 5.93 6.55 -1.18
N PRO A 116 5.94 5.57 -2.10
CA PRO A 116 6.74 4.37 -1.92
C PRO A 116 8.24 4.65 -1.82
N GLU A 117 8.74 5.68 -2.51
CA GLU A 117 10.16 6.01 -2.52
C GLU A 117 10.62 6.51 -1.16
N ALA A 118 9.79 7.29 -0.46
CA ALA A 118 10.06 7.73 0.92
C ALA A 118 10.31 6.55 1.89
N PHE A 119 9.74 5.38 1.62
CA PHE A 119 9.97 4.17 2.43
C PHE A 119 11.10 3.28 1.90
N LEU A 120 11.44 3.38 0.63
CA LEU A 120 12.37 2.48 -0.04
C LEU A 120 13.79 3.06 -0.14
N ASP A 121 13.93 4.33 -0.51
CA ASP A 121 15.23 4.99 -0.70
C ASP A 121 15.82 5.50 0.63
N PRO A 122 17.04 5.06 1.02
CA PRO A 122 17.77 5.60 2.17
C PRO A 122 18.08 7.09 2.15
N PHE A 123 18.23 7.66 0.96
CA PHE A 123 18.98 8.90 0.74
C PHE A 123 18.07 10.09 0.45
N GLU A 124 16.78 9.82 0.26
CA GLU A 124 15.72 10.83 0.23
C GLU A 124 15.34 11.31 1.65
N ASP A 125 15.87 10.67 2.70
CA ASP A 125 15.67 11.12 4.09
C ASP A 125 16.79 12.08 4.55
N PRO A 126 16.56 13.41 4.58
CA PRO A 126 17.56 14.39 5.03
C PRO A 126 17.92 14.29 6.52
N SER A 127 17.22 13.48 7.32
CA SER A 127 17.55 13.24 8.73
C SER A 127 18.63 12.15 8.92
N VAL A 128 18.97 11.41 7.85
CA VAL A 128 20.03 10.42 7.87
C VAL A 128 21.32 11.06 7.36
N ASP A 129 22.24 11.41 8.26
CA ASP A 129 23.59 11.79 7.85
C ASP A 129 24.27 10.55 7.28
N VAL A 130 24.41 10.52 5.95
CA VAL A 130 25.00 9.41 5.19
C VAL A 130 26.43 9.09 5.66
N LYS A 131 27.08 10.02 6.37
CA LYS A 131 28.41 9.82 6.97
C LYS A 131 28.40 9.03 8.28
N GLU A 132 27.25 8.87 8.95
CA GLU A 132 27.12 8.07 10.17
C GLU A 132 26.68 6.62 9.94
N LEU A 133 26.36 6.26 8.68
CA LEU A 133 26.10 4.86 8.27
C LEU A 133 27.30 3.92 8.45
N ASP A 134 28.47 4.45 8.82
CA ASP A 134 29.65 3.65 9.11
C ASP A 134 29.67 3.09 10.55
N SER A 135 28.74 3.47 11.45
CA SER A 135 28.82 3.05 12.86
C SER A 135 27.51 2.74 13.61
N ALA A 136 26.33 2.87 13.02
CA ALA A 136 25.06 2.67 13.74
C ALA A 136 24.24 1.51 13.17
N ASP A 137 23.92 0.57 14.05
CA ASP A 137 22.93 -0.51 13.93
C ASP A 137 22.03 -0.41 12.67
N ASP A 138 22.32 -1.24 11.65
CA ASP A 138 21.60 -1.34 10.36
C ASP A 138 20.06 -1.49 10.52
N SER A 139 19.59 -1.80 11.72
CA SER A 139 18.18 -1.80 12.10
C SER A 139 17.54 -0.41 11.97
N GLU A 140 18.25 0.68 12.28
CA GLU A 140 17.72 2.05 12.26
C GLU A 140 17.45 2.53 10.84
N TYR A 141 18.37 2.24 9.91
CA TYR A 141 18.16 2.46 8.48
C TYR A 141 16.87 1.81 7.98
N ALA A 142 16.66 0.53 8.31
CA ALA A 142 15.56 -0.23 7.75
C ALA A 142 14.21 0.06 8.42
N SER A 143 14.22 0.69 9.59
CA SER A 143 13.02 0.93 10.40
C SER A 143 12.61 2.39 10.49
N SER A 144 13.48 3.35 10.15
CA SER A 144 13.19 4.78 10.21
C SER A 144 12.86 5.43 8.85
N CYS A 145 12.61 4.64 7.80
CA CYS A 145 12.29 5.18 6.48
C CYS A 145 10.96 5.94 6.49
N GLY A 146 10.91 7.03 5.72
CA GLY A 146 9.74 7.90 5.58
C GLY A 146 9.56 8.91 6.72
N HIS A 147 10.46 8.95 7.71
CA HIS A 147 10.32 9.83 8.88
C HIS A 147 10.37 11.31 8.52
N SER A 148 11.37 11.72 7.73
CA SER A 148 11.49 13.10 7.25
C SER A 148 10.32 13.51 6.36
N PHE A 149 9.92 12.63 5.43
CA PHE A 149 8.84 12.88 4.49
C PHE A 149 7.49 13.05 5.21
N TYR A 150 7.24 12.22 6.22
CA TYR A 150 6.00 12.21 7.01
C TYR A 150 6.16 12.84 8.39
N GLN A 151 7.04 13.83 8.54
CA GLN A 151 7.36 14.47 9.83
C GLN A 151 6.16 15.07 10.58
N VAL A 152 5.08 15.39 9.87
CA VAL A 152 3.83 15.95 10.44
C VAL A 152 2.89 14.88 10.99
N TYR A 153 3.13 13.60 10.71
CA TYR A 153 2.28 12.51 11.14
C TYR A 153 2.73 11.91 12.48
N GLU A 154 1.74 11.34 13.19
CA GLU A 154 1.98 10.61 14.43
C GLU A 154 2.88 9.39 14.18
N ARG A 155 3.56 8.92 15.24
CA ARG A 155 4.40 7.73 15.21
C ARG A 155 3.96 6.71 16.26
N VAL A 156 4.01 5.44 15.88
CA VAL A 156 3.85 4.30 16.80
C VAL A 156 5.12 3.46 16.73
N GLY A 157 5.96 3.57 17.76
CA GLY A 157 7.31 3.03 17.71
C GLY A 157 8.12 3.69 16.60
N LYS A 158 8.62 2.90 15.65
CA LYS A 158 9.37 3.40 14.48
C LYS A 158 8.51 3.58 13.22
N ALA A 159 7.24 3.23 13.26
CA ALA A 159 6.34 3.34 12.12
C ALA A 159 5.58 4.68 12.11
N VAL A 160 5.48 5.30 10.94
CA VAL A 160 4.63 6.50 10.74
C VAL A 160 3.15 6.09 10.64
N VAL A 161 2.24 6.90 11.17
CA VAL A 161 0.80 6.65 11.14
C VAL A 161 0.17 7.46 10.00
N ILE A 162 -0.29 6.77 8.95
CA ILE A 162 -0.85 7.43 7.77
C ILE A 162 -2.38 7.41 7.88
N PRO A 163 -3.05 8.57 7.97
CA PRO A 163 -4.50 8.63 8.01
C PRO A 163 -5.10 8.38 6.62
N PRO A 164 -6.29 7.75 6.54
CA PRO A 164 -6.99 7.56 5.28
C PRO A 164 -7.82 8.80 4.91
N VAL A 165 -8.13 8.89 3.63
CA VAL A 165 -9.32 9.59 3.15
C VAL A 165 -10.45 8.57 3.07
N GLU A 166 -11.56 8.85 3.76
CA GLU A 166 -12.76 8.01 3.69
C GLU A 166 -13.63 8.44 2.51
N LEU A 167 -13.91 7.50 1.60
CA LEU A 167 -14.80 7.70 0.48
C LEU A 167 -16.20 7.20 0.83
N PRO A 168 -17.23 7.99 0.50
CA PRO A 168 -18.61 7.63 0.82
C PRO A 168 -19.03 6.39 0.03
N ASN A 169 -19.72 5.50 0.73
CA ASN A 169 -20.30 4.31 0.16
C ASN A 169 -21.50 3.85 1.01
N ASP A 170 -22.60 3.47 0.37
CA ASP A 170 -23.87 3.13 1.02
C ASP A 170 -24.20 1.64 0.96
N SER A 171 -23.25 0.81 0.54
CA SER A 171 -23.45 -0.62 0.33
C SER A 171 -22.21 -1.42 0.69
N VAL A 172 -22.33 -2.74 0.82
CA VAL A 172 -21.15 -3.59 1.01
C VAL A 172 -20.34 -3.64 -0.28
N VAL A 173 -19.04 -3.36 -0.19
CA VAL A 173 -18.10 -3.56 -1.31
C VAL A 173 -17.62 -5.01 -1.29
N HIS A 174 -17.67 -5.68 -2.44
CA HIS A 174 -17.23 -7.06 -2.63
C HIS A 174 -15.86 -7.15 -3.32
N LYS A 175 -15.52 -6.17 -4.16
CA LYS A 175 -14.22 -6.07 -4.84
C LYS A 175 -13.84 -4.60 -5.04
N LEU A 176 -12.54 -4.33 -5.01
CA LEU A 176 -11.94 -3.03 -5.36
C LEU A 176 -10.88 -3.22 -6.43
N ALA A 177 -10.76 -2.25 -7.33
CA ALA A 177 -9.69 -2.20 -8.32
C ALA A 177 -9.40 -0.76 -8.75
N PHE A 178 -8.13 -0.40 -8.80
CA PHE A 178 -7.70 0.85 -9.42
C PHE A 178 -7.66 0.72 -10.95
N VAL A 179 -7.99 1.81 -11.63
CA VAL A 179 -7.77 2.01 -13.07
C VAL A 179 -6.87 3.23 -13.24
N GLY A 180 -5.57 2.98 -13.45
CA GLY A 180 -4.54 4.01 -13.33
C GLY A 180 -4.29 4.39 -11.87
N GLU A 181 -3.94 5.66 -11.62
CA GLU A 181 -3.68 6.14 -10.27
C GLU A 181 -4.93 6.63 -9.54
N ASP A 182 -5.75 7.44 -10.20
CA ASP A 182 -6.73 8.27 -9.48
C ASP A 182 -8.17 7.75 -9.54
N LYS A 183 -8.43 6.67 -10.26
CA LYS A 183 -9.77 6.09 -10.37
C LYS A 183 -9.84 4.76 -9.66
N LEU A 184 -10.72 4.69 -8.67
CA LEU A 184 -11.04 3.46 -7.95
C LEU A 184 -12.42 2.98 -8.36
N TYR A 185 -12.54 1.70 -8.65
CA TYR A 185 -13.80 1.03 -8.90
C TYR A 185 -14.11 0.05 -7.78
N GLY A 186 -15.38 -0.01 -7.39
CA GLY A 186 -15.89 -0.96 -6.42
C GLY A 186 -17.07 -1.74 -7.01
N LEU A 187 -17.08 -3.05 -6.82
CA LEU A 187 -18.29 -3.85 -7.05
C LEU A 187 -19.05 -3.94 -5.73
N THR A 188 -20.28 -3.43 -5.71
CA THR A 188 -21.15 -3.41 -4.52
C THR A 188 -22.39 -4.26 -4.72
N GLY A 189 -23.17 -4.45 -3.66
CA GLY A 189 -24.50 -5.06 -3.74
C GLY A 189 -25.48 -4.31 -4.65
N HIS A 190 -25.22 -3.03 -4.97
CA HIS A 190 -26.02 -2.21 -5.89
C HIS A 190 -25.39 -2.03 -7.28
N GLY A 191 -24.34 -2.79 -7.59
CA GLY A 191 -23.63 -2.73 -8.86
C GLY A 191 -22.30 -1.98 -8.78
N LEU A 192 -21.84 -1.46 -9.92
CA LEU A 192 -20.52 -0.87 -10.06
C LEU A 192 -20.52 0.59 -9.59
N VAL A 193 -19.60 0.92 -8.71
CA VAL A 193 -19.36 2.29 -8.24
C VAL A 193 -17.95 2.70 -8.59
N SER A 194 -17.74 4.01 -8.77
CA SER A 194 -16.42 4.56 -9.04
C SER A 194 -16.20 5.85 -8.28
N TRP A 195 -14.95 6.08 -7.90
CA TRP A 195 -14.48 7.28 -7.23
C TRP A 195 -13.32 7.86 -8.02
N ASP A 196 -13.36 9.17 -8.26
CA ASP A 196 -12.29 9.94 -8.91
C ASP A 196 -11.58 10.80 -7.87
N MET A 197 -10.29 10.58 -7.71
CA MET A 197 -9.42 11.15 -6.68
C MET A 197 -8.33 12.05 -7.27
N ARG A 198 -8.53 12.53 -8.50
CA ARG A 198 -7.66 13.55 -9.10
C ARG A 198 -7.66 14.83 -8.26
N VAL A 199 -6.61 15.62 -8.42
CA VAL A 199 -6.51 16.94 -7.78
C VAL A 199 -7.74 17.79 -8.14
N GLY A 200 -8.40 18.33 -7.11
CA GLY A 200 -9.62 19.13 -7.26
C GLY A 200 -10.93 18.33 -7.35
N CYS A 201 -10.88 17.00 -7.34
CA CYS A 201 -12.07 16.16 -7.22
C CYS A 201 -12.45 15.93 -5.76
N ALA A 202 -13.74 15.96 -5.46
CA ALA A 202 -14.27 15.73 -4.10
C ALA A 202 -14.44 14.23 -3.76
N GLY A 203 -13.85 13.31 -4.53
CA GLY A 203 -14.06 11.87 -4.35
C GLY A 203 -15.52 11.44 -4.57
N ARG A 204 -16.28 12.18 -5.38
CA ARG A 204 -17.72 11.97 -5.55
C ARG A 204 -18.01 10.60 -6.16
N GLN A 205 -18.84 9.83 -5.48
CA GLN A 205 -19.28 8.51 -5.95
C GLN A 205 -20.13 8.65 -7.22
N THR A 206 -19.73 7.94 -8.27
CA THR A 206 -20.56 7.74 -9.47
C THR A 206 -21.02 6.30 -9.52
N LYS A 207 -22.34 6.08 -9.55
CA LYS A 207 -22.97 4.76 -9.57
C LYS A 207 -23.40 4.38 -10.97
N ARG A 208 -23.15 3.13 -11.35
CA ARG A 208 -23.77 2.49 -12.52
C ARG A 208 -24.45 1.21 -12.04
N SER A 209 -25.79 1.25 -12.01
CA SER A 209 -26.58 0.03 -11.82
C SER A 209 -26.46 -0.86 -13.06
N PHE A 210 -26.40 -2.18 -12.85
CA PHE A 210 -26.47 -3.16 -13.93
C PHE A 210 -27.91 -3.35 -14.46
N ASP A 211 -28.91 -2.69 -13.88
CA ASP A 211 -30.34 -2.88 -14.21
C ASP A 211 -30.77 -2.36 -15.60
N LYS A 212 -29.84 -1.97 -16.49
CA LYS A 212 -30.16 -1.52 -17.85
C LYS A 212 -29.30 -2.15 -18.94
N LEU A 213 -29.25 -3.49 -18.96
CA LEU A 213 -28.94 -4.24 -20.19
C LEU A 213 -30.20 -4.83 -20.87
N ASN A 214 -31.39 -4.30 -20.56
CA ASN A 214 -32.63 -4.61 -21.31
C ASN A 214 -32.84 -3.61 -22.44
N GLY A 215 -31.86 -3.49 -23.34
CA GLY A 215 -31.90 -2.62 -24.52
C GLY A 215 -31.84 -3.38 -25.84
N VAL A 216 -32.16 -4.67 -25.84
CA VAL A 216 -32.29 -5.49 -27.05
C VAL A 216 -33.72 -6.01 -27.10
N ASP A 217 -34.70 -5.12 -27.33
CA ASP A 217 -36.07 -5.53 -27.69
C ASP A 217 -36.95 -4.41 -28.30
N SER A 218 -36.37 -3.32 -28.83
CA SER A 218 -37.18 -2.24 -29.45
C SER A 218 -36.71 -1.80 -30.84
N LEU A 219 -36.15 -2.71 -31.64
CA LEU A 219 -35.85 -2.45 -33.07
C LEU A 219 -36.53 -3.45 -34.02
N VAL A 220 -37.72 -3.93 -33.67
CA VAL A 220 -38.60 -4.63 -34.62
C VAL A 220 -40.04 -4.14 -34.46
N GLN A 221 -40.27 -2.85 -34.65
CA GLN A 221 -41.57 -2.30 -35.07
C GLN A 221 -41.28 -1.00 -35.83
N ASP A 222 -40.83 -1.15 -37.07
CA ASP A 222 -40.99 -0.22 -38.20
C ASP A 222 -40.25 -0.83 -39.40
N ALA A 223 -40.89 -1.81 -40.03
CA ALA A 223 -40.62 -2.31 -41.38
C ALA A 223 -41.91 -2.88 -41.96
#